data_AF-A0AAJ1A6P5-F1
#
_entry.id   AF-A0AAJ1A6P5-F1
#
_cell.length_a   1.000
_cell.length_b   1.000
_cell.length_c   1.000
_cell.angle_alpha   90.00
_cell.angle_beta   90.00
_cell.angle_gamma   90.00
#
_symmetry.space_group_name_H-M   'P 1'
#
loop_
_entity.id
_entity.type
_entity.pdbx_description
1 polymer ?
#
loop_
_entity_poly.entity_id
_entity_poly.type
_entity_poly.pdbx_seq_one_letter_code
_entity_poly.pdbx_strand_id
1 'polypeptide(L)'
;LVGDDEFIAYQLQGETEIFGRFTINLLDDLEIDFDTHEYRIKGSDWINALTADDGGVEVNFPTLVRLTDDELGTLAPIVKQITQKTGIPVHAVRAVQS
;
A
#
# COMPACT_ATOMS: atom_id res chain seq x y z
N LEU A 1 -11.94 29.82 16.60
CA LEU A 1 -10.61 29.21 16.38
C LEU A 1 -10.70 27.73 16.77
N VAL A 2 -11.56 26.97 16.09
CA VAL A 2 -11.79 25.52 16.33
C VAL A 2 -11.96 24.79 14.98
N GLY A 3 -12.46 25.47 13.94
CA GLY A 3 -12.57 24.89 12.60
C GLY A 3 -11.26 24.78 11.80
N ASP A 4 -10.24 25.60 12.10
CA ASP A 4 -8.95 25.54 11.39
C ASP A 4 -8.12 24.32 11.83
N ASP A 5 -8.24 23.92 13.10
CA ASP A 5 -7.48 22.79 13.66
C ASP A 5 -7.99 21.44 13.13
N GLU A 6 -9.30 21.32 12.88
CA GLU A 6 -9.90 20.11 12.31
C GLU A 6 -9.55 19.96 10.83
N PHE A 7 -9.56 21.04 10.05
CA PHE A 7 -9.17 21.03 8.64
C PHE A 7 -7.68 20.71 8.46
N ILE A 8 -6.81 21.24 9.33
CA ILE A 8 -5.38 20.92 9.34
C ILE A 8 -5.15 19.45 9.75
N ALA A 9 -5.94 18.90 10.67
CA ALA A 9 -5.84 17.50 11.06
C ALA A 9 -6.20 16.54 9.91
N TYR A 10 -7.25 16.82 9.13
CA TYR A 10 -7.59 16.03 7.94
C TYR A 10 -6.53 16.14 6.84
N GLN A 11 -5.91 17.30 6.67
CA GLN A 11 -4.85 17.51 5.69
C GLN A 11 -3.59 16.70 6.05
N LEU A 12 -3.19 16.69 7.32
CA LEU A 12 -2.07 15.88 7.83
C LEU A 12 -2.33 14.37 7.74
N GLN A 13 -3.58 13.93 7.93
CA GLN A 13 -3.94 12.51 7.81
C GLN A 13 -3.93 12.05 6.34
N GLY A 14 -4.49 12.84 5.42
CA GLY A 14 -4.44 12.55 3.99
C GLY A 14 -3.02 12.59 3.42
N GLU A 15 -2.18 13.52 3.89
CA GLU A 15 -0.75 13.55 3.55
C GLU A 15 -0.02 12.31 4.07
N THR A 16 -0.29 11.88 5.30
CA THR A 16 0.29 10.63 5.86
C THR A 16 -0.14 9.40 5.06
N GLU A 17 -1.38 9.36 4.58
CA GLU A 17 -1.90 8.32 3.67
C GLU A 17 -1.22 8.34 2.29
N ILE A 18 -0.99 9.53 1.74
CA ILE A 18 -0.24 9.73 0.49
C ILE A 18 1.23 9.33 0.65
N PHE A 19 1.86 9.64 1.79
CA PHE A 19 3.24 9.25 2.07
C PHE A 19 3.40 7.75 2.40
N GLY A 20 2.31 7.04 2.72
CA GLY A 20 2.28 5.56 2.77
C GLY A 20 2.42 4.88 1.40
N ARG A 21 2.24 5.63 0.30
CA ARG A 21 2.35 5.12 -1.10
C ARG A 21 3.78 4.96 -1.62
N PHE A 22 4.83 5.16 -0.82
CA PHE A 22 6.21 4.77 -1.22
C PHE A 22 6.45 3.25 -1.17
N THR A 23 5.39 2.46 -1.37
CA THR A 23 5.49 1.02 -1.60
C THR A 23 5.57 0.79 -3.10
N ILE A 24 6.78 0.52 -3.61
CA ILE A 24 6.94 0.08 -4.99
C ILE A 24 6.51 -1.38 -5.08
N ASN A 25 5.26 -1.61 -5.50
CA ASN A 25 4.79 -2.95 -5.85
C ASN A 25 5.28 -3.27 -7.27
N LEU A 26 6.25 -4.17 -7.38
CA LEU A 26 6.68 -4.70 -8.68
C LEU A 26 5.62 -5.69 -9.17
N LEU A 27 4.76 -5.21 -10.05
CA LEU A 27 3.79 -6.02 -10.80
C LEU A 27 4.39 -6.29 -12.17
N ASP A 28 4.37 -7.56 -12.63
CA ASP A 28 4.99 -7.93 -13.91
C ASP A 28 4.33 -7.21 -15.11
N ASP A 29 2.99 -7.09 -15.11
CA ASP A 29 2.23 -6.38 -16.14
C ASP A 29 0.95 -5.83 -15.50
N LEU A 30 0.76 -4.51 -15.56
CA LEU A 30 -0.38 -3.78 -15.03
C LEU A 30 -0.99 -2.95 -16.16
N GLU A 31 -2.24 -3.26 -16.49
CA GLU A 31 -3.03 -2.51 -17.46
C GLU A 31 -4.16 -1.78 -16.75
N ILE A 32 -4.37 -0.51 -17.11
CA ILE A 32 -5.42 0.36 -16.55
C ILE A 32 -6.28 0.84 -17.71
N ASP A 33 -7.58 0.59 -17.62
CA ASP A 33 -8.59 1.18 -18.51
C ASP A 33 -9.25 2.35 -17.79
N PHE A 34 -8.97 3.56 -18.27
CA PHE A 34 -9.51 4.78 -17.69
C PHE A 34 -11.00 4.98 -18.01
N ASP A 35 -11.46 4.51 -19.16
CA ASP A 35 -12.84 4.74 -19.59
C ASP A 35 -13.80 3.85 -18.79
N THR A 36 -13.38 2.63 -18.44
CA THR A 36 -14.18 1.70 -17.63
C THR A 36 -13.84 1.73 -16.14
N HIS A 37 -12.79 2.45 -15.73
CA HIS A 37 -12.27 2.47 -14.37
C HIS A 37 -11.91 1.07 -13.87
N GLU A 38 -11.18 0.31 -14.69
CA GLU A 38 -10.78 -1.07 -14.39
C GLU A 38 -9.26 -1.23 -14.45
N TYR A 39 -8.75 -2.25 -13.77
CA TYR A 39 -7.35 -2.68 -13.89
C TYR A 39 -7.24 -4.19 -14.01
N ARG A 40 -6.15 -4.69 -14.59
CA ARG A 40 -5.84 -6.13 -14.62
C ARG A 40 -4.35 -6.39 -14.49
N ILE A 41 -4.00 -7.59 -14.03
CA ILE A 41 -2.61 -8.00 -13.78
C ILE A 41 -2.31 -9.22 -14.65
N LYS A 42 -1.24 -9.18 -15.45
CA LYS A 42 -0.81 -10.29 -16.33
C LYS A 42 -1.90 -10.79 -17.30
N GLY A 43 -2.69 -9.89 -17.87
CA GLY A 43 -3.79 -10.25 -18.77
C GLY A 43 -4.90 -11.06 -18.09
N SER A 44 -5.04 -10.96 -16.76
CA SER A 44 -6.19 -11.50 -16.03
C SER A 44 -7.50 -10.85 -16.48
N ASP A 45 -8.61 -11.34 -15.94
CA ASP A 45 -9.88 -10.63 -16.03
C ASP A 45 -9.77 -9.22 -15.42
N TRP A 46 -10.61 -8.32 -15.93
CA TRP A 46 -10.71 -6.95 -15.46
C TRP A 46 -11.29 -6.89 -14.04
N ILE A 47 -10.66 -6.08 -13.21
CA ILE A 47 -11.07 -5.81 -11.84
C ILE A 47 -11.55 -4.36 -11.79
N ASN A 48 -12.79 -4.17 -11.34
CA ASN A 48 -13.35 -2.84 -11.16
C ASN A 48 -12.54 -2.07 -10.11
N ALA A 49 -11.90 -0.97 -10.52
CA ALA A 49 -11.34 0.00 -9.61
C ALA A 49 -12.50 0.85 -9.11
N LEU A 50 -13.31 0.27 -8.22
CA LEU A 50 -14.42 0.96 -7.56
C LEU A 50 -13.89 2.28 -6.99
N THR A 51 -14.33 3.39 -7.59
CA THR A 51 -14.33 4.67 -6.89
C THR A 51 -15.19 4.42 -5.66
N ALA A 52 -14.58 4.33 -4.49
CA ALA A 52 -15.35 4.46 -3.26
C ALA A 52 -16.19 5.73 -3.43
N ASP A 53 -17.51 5.63 -3.23
CA ASP A 53 -18.34 6.81 -3.12
C ASP A 53 -17.83 7.67 -1.95
N ASP A 54 -18.38 8.87 -1.79
CA ASP A 54 -17.99 9.80 -0.71
C ASP A 54 -18.18 9.21 0.71
N GLY A 55 -18.83 8.04 0.83
CA GLY A 55 -18.92 7.25 2.05
C GLY A 55 -17.70 6.39 2.36
N GLY A 56 -16.82 6.13 1.40
CA GLY A 56 -15.68 5.23 1.57
C GLY A 56 -16.10 3.75 1.65
N VAL A 57 -15.22 2.84 1.21
CA VAL A 57 -15.39 1.40 1.47
C VAL A 57 -14.67 1.07 2.77
N GLU A 58 -15.41 0.56 3.78
CA GLU A 58 -14.80 0.02 4.99
C GLU A 58 -14.13 -1.32 4.67
N VAL A 59 -12.82 -1.27 4.45
CA VAL A 59 -12.00 -2.48 4.26
C VAL A 59 -11.46 -2.90 5.62
N ASN A 60 -11.90 -4.06 6.10
CA ASN A 60 -11.27 -4.72 7.24
C ASN A 60 -9.89 -5.25 6.82
N PHE A 61 -8.88 -4.39 6.90
CA PHE A 61 -7.52 -4.78 6.60
C PHE A 61 -7.03 -5.83 7.62
N PRO A 62 -6.30 -6.87 7.15
CA PRO A 62 -5.67 -7.81 8.05
C PRO A 62 -4.61 -7.12 8.89
N THR A 63 -4.40 -7.63 10.11
CA THR A 63 -3.31 -7.15 10.95
C THR A 63 -1.97 -7.56 10.32
N LEU A 64 -1.02 -6.64 10.20
CA LEU A 64 0.29 -6.89 9.62
C LEU A 64 1.32 -7.11 10.72
N VAL A 65 1.96 -8.28 10.74
CA VAL A 65 3.01 -8.63 11.70
C VAL A 65 4.35 -8.64 10.98
N ARG A 66 5.31 -7.87 11.48
CA ARG A 66 6.67 -7.82 10.92
C ARG A 66 7.35 -9.19 11.05
N LEU A 67 7.93 -9.65 9.94
CA LEU A 67 8.77 -10.83 9.95
C LEU A 67 10.16 -10.51 10.52
N THR A 68 10.68 -11.42 11.32
CA THR A 68 12.07 -11.37 11.80
C THR A 68 13.06 -11.78 10.70
N ASP A 69 14.34 -11.44 10.88
CA ASP A 69 15.41 -11.87 9.96
C ASP A 69 15.50 -13.41 9.89
N ASP A 70 15.24 -14.10 11.01
CA ASP A 70 15.22 -15.56 11.06
C ASP A 70 14.03 -16.14 10.27
N GLU A 71 12.85 -15.53 10.35
CA GLU A 71 11.68 -15.91 9.54
C GLU A 71 11.90 -15.63 8.04
N LEU A 72 12.66 -14.58 7.72
CA LEU A 72 13.04 -14.26 6.34
C LEU A 72 14.13 -15.18 5.78
N GLY A 73 14.94 -15.79 6.65
CA GLY A 73 16.02 -16.69 6.26
C GLY A 73 16.95 -16.07 5.23
N THR A 74 17.11 -16.73 4.08
CA THR A 74 18.02 -16.29 3.00
C THR A 74 17.58 -14.98 2.33
N LEU A 75 16.35 -14.52 2.55
CA LEU A 75 15.83 -13.27 1.98
C LEU A 75 16.24 -12.03 2.80
N ALA A 76 16.53 -12.18 4.10
CA ALA A 76 16.95 -11.07 4.96
C ALA A 76 18.12 -10.23 4.39
N PRO A 77 19.24 -10.82 3.90
CA PRO A 77 20.32 -10.03 3.31
C PRO A 77 19.94 -9.33 2.00
N ILE A 78 18.93 -9.83 1.26
CA ILE A 78 18.44 -9.21 0.01
C ILE A 78 17.63 -7.97 0.34
N VAL A 79 16.68 -8.07 1.28
CA VAL A 79 15.86 -6.96 1.78
C VAL A 79 16.73 -5.81 2.29
N LYS A 80 17.79 -6.15 3.04
CA LYS A 80 18.77 -5.17 3.53
C LYS A 80 19.51 -4.49 2.38
N GLN A 81 19.98 -5.24 1.38
CA GLN A 81 20.69 -4.67 0.24
C GLN A 81 19.83 -3.74 -0.62
N ILE A 82 18.56 -4.08 -0.82
CA ILE A 82 17.61 -3.20 -1.51
C ILE A 82 17.52 -1.88 -0.76
N THR A 83 17.26 -1.93 0.55
CA THR A 83 17.16 -0.74 1.40
C THR A 83 18.43 0.11 1.33
N GLN A 84 19.61 -0.51 1.39
CA GLN A 84 20.89 0.20 1.33
C GLN A 84 21.16 0.85 -0.03
N LYS A 85 20.75 0.21 -1.13
CA LYS A 85 20.96 0.73 -2.49
C LYS A 85 19.96 1.81 -2.88
N THR A 86 18.72 1.68 -2.44
CA THR A 86 17.63 2.58 -2.85
C THR A 86 17.38 3.69 -1.84
N GLY A 87 17.80 3.52 -0.58
CA GLY A 87 17.39 4.37 0.53
C GLY A 87 15.92 4.18 0.92
N ILE A 88 15.20 3.23 0.31
CA ILE A 88 13.78 2.98 0.54
C ILE A 88 13.65 1.85 1.57
N PRO A 89 13.02 2.09 2.73
CA PRO A 89 12.76 1.04 3.72
C PRO A 89 11.91 -0.09 3.13
N VAL A 90 12.39 -1.32 3.24
CA VAL A 90 11.62 -2.51 2.86
C VAL A 90 11.07 -3.19 4.12
N HIS A 91 9.75 -3.32 4.21
CA HIS A 91 9.06 -3.97 5.31
C HIS A 91 8.46 -5.29 4.85
N ALA A 92 9.03 -6.41 5.31
CA ALA A 92 8.42 -7.72 5.12
C ALA A 92 7.46 -8.03 6.27
N VAL A 93 6.21 -8.31 5.94
CA VAL A 93 5.13 -8.53 6.90
C VAL A 93 4.31 -9.76 6.52
N ARG A 94 3.77 -10.44 7.52
CA ARG A 94 2.74 -11.47 7.37
C ARG A 94 1.39 -10.87 7.72
N ALA A 95 0.42 -11.00 6.82
CA ALA A 95 -0.97 -10.69 7.13
C ALA A 95 -1.56 -11.79 8.02
N VAL A 96 -2.20 -11.39 9.12
CA VAL A 96 -2.98 -12.28 9.98
C VAL A 96 -4.44 -11.82 9.97
N GLN A 97 -5.36 -12.78 9.93
CA GLN A 97 -6.78 -12.48 10.02
C GLN A 97 -7.09 -11.96 11.43
N SER A 98 -7.85 -10.86 11.48
CA SER A 98 -8.36 -10.24 12.70
C SER A 98 -9.55 -11.02 13.26
#